data_AF-A0A0J8A762-F1
#
_entry.id   AF-A0A0J8A762-F1
#
_cell.length_a   1.000
_cell.length_b   1.000
_cell.length_c   1.000
_cell.angle_alpha   90.00
_cell.angle_beta   90.00
_cell.angle_gamma   90.00
#
_symmetry.space_group_name_H-M   'P 1'
#
loop_
_entity.id
_entity.type
_entity.pdbx_description
1 polymer ?
#
loop_
_entity_poly.entity_id
_entity_poly.type
_entity_poly.pdbx_seq_one_letter_code
_entity_poly.pdbx_strand_id
1 'polypeptide(L)'
;MEGLKQERFILPSADTLERAGLAGRARARKAAAALIVESLGHAELARIDDLIVNNSDFGMTPLAWLRNFEEAPTTANINGLLERLRYVRGIGIDPAIGAKIPDFRFAQFMREGGVAPAFLLSDYSLNRRRATLIAAVIDLDARLADGAIQMFDRLVGSLFTRARRGRERRYQDSIRSVGELMRLFGATIAALGEAVEHGGNPLELIDEAVGWHRLVAAKSQVDALAELAGEDALVAATGRYATLRRFSPAFLDTFTFKASGSGSQLVKAIEVIRDTNARKARSLPEGVPLPFANRQWKRLITEGGQVDRRRYETAIMATLRDRLRAGDIWVEGTRNYRRFDTYLLSRRDADKVADSLPFQTDAAAYLEERARTLDWRLRRFAKQLKANRLAGVALERDRLKLQPMPAITPPEAEALDRRLDALLPRVRITELLVEVAERTGFLSAFRDLRSGKEHDNPHAILAAILADGSNLGLERMANASDGVSYAQLAWTHNWYLSPENYQAALGMIVAAHHDLPFTRHWGAGTSSSSDGQFFRSGRNRSAAADINAKYGSEPGLKIYSHLSDHFASFGSRIMSATAGEAPYVLDGLMLGAGALPLHEHYTALLQKS
;
A
#
# COMPACT_ATOMS: atom_id res chain seq x y z
N MET A 1 29.07 37.46 -3.60
CA MET A 1 29.88 38.28 -2.67
C MET A 1 31.08 38.89 -3.37
N GLU A 2 31.90 38.12 -4.10
CA GLU A 2 33.06 38.66 -4.85
C GLU A 2 32.69 39.64 -5.98
N GLY A 3 31.64 39.37 -6.77
CA GLY A 3 31.20 40.28 -7.84
C GLY A 3 30.73 41.67 -7.36
N LEU A 4 30.07 41.75 -6.20
CA LEU A 4 29.61 43.03 -5.62
C LEU A 4 30.77 43.91 -5.13
N LYS A 5 31.86 43.29 -4.67
CA LYS A 5 33.09 44.01 -4.27
C LYS A 5 33.85 44.55 -5.48
N GLN A 6 33.87 43.82 -6.59
CA GLN A 6 34.48 44.29 -7.86
C GLN A 6 33.74 45.51 -8.43
N GLU A 7 32.42 45.57 -8.28
CA GLU A 7 31.60 46.70 -8.76
C GLU A 7 31.44 47.84 -7.73
N ARG A 8 32.21 47.85 -6.63
CA ARG A 8 32.20 48.88 -5.57
C ARG A 8 30.84 49.14 -4.92
N PHE A 9 29.95 48.15 -4.89
CA PHE A 9 28.70 48.25 -4.13
C PHE A 9 28.95 48.05 -2.63
N ILE A 10 28.39 48.94 -1.80
CA ILE A 10 28.35 48.75 -0.34
C ILE A 10 27.51 47.51 -0.05
N LEU A 11 28.06 46.58 0.76
CA LEU A 11 27.34 45.38 1.13
C LEU A 11 26.10 45.76 1.96
N PRO A 12 24.88 45.39 1.54
CA PRO A 12 23.68 45.66 2.33
C PRO A 12 23.76 44.97 3.70
N SER A 13 23.09 45.53 4.71
CA SER A 13 22.96 44.87 6.01
C SER A 13 22.28 43.50 5.87
N ALA A 14 22.54 42.59 6.81
CA ALA A 14 21.88 41.27 6.84
C ALA A 14 20.35 41.40 6.81
N ASP A 15 19.79 42.34 7.58
CA ASP A 15 18.36 42.68 7.56
C ASP A 15 17.85 43.09 6.16
N THR A 16 18.63 43.89 5.44
CA THR A 16 18.26 44.30 4.07
C THR A 16 18.24 43.11 3.11
N LEU A 17 19.22 42.21 3.23
CA LEU A 17 19.28 40.98 2.44
C LEU A 17 18.11 40.04 2.79
N GLU A 18 17.77 39.90 4.07
CA GLU A 18 16.64 39.09 4.52
C GLU A 18 15.31 39.64 4.00
N ARG A 19 15.07 40.95 4.16
CA ARG A 19 13.87 41.61 3.62
C ARG A 19 13.78 41.48 2.09
N ALA A 20 14.89 41.64 1.38
CA ALA A 20 14.94 41.44 -0.07
C ALA A 20 14.61 40.00 -0.46
N GLY A 21 15.14 39.02 0.28
CA GLY A 21 14.84 37.60 0.12
C GLY A 21 13.37 37.27 0.36
N LEU A 22 12.79 37.78 1.46
CA LEU A 22 11.38 37.61 1.79
C LEU A 22 10.46 38.25 0.72
N ALA A 23 10.78 39.46 0.27
CA ALA A 23 10.06 40.13 -0.81
C ALA A 23 10.17 39.38 -2.14
N GLY A 24 11.36 38.84 -2.47
CA GLY A 24 11.57 37.97 -3.62
C GLY A 24 10.71 36.72 -3.57
N ARG A 25 10.69 36.02 -2.42
CA ARG A 25 9.84 34.84 -2.20
C ARG A 25 8.35 35.18 -2.33
N ALA A 26 7.91 36.31 -1.79
CA ALA A 26 6.51 36.76 -1.91
C ALA A 26 6.11 37.03 -3.36
N ARG A 27 6.98 37.72 -4.13
CA ARG A 27 6.78 37.95 -5.57
C ARG A 27 6.72 36.65 -6.36
N ALA A 28 7.65 35.72 -6.11
CA ALA A 28 7.66 34.42 -6.76
C ALA A 28 6.39 33.61 -6.47
N ARG A 29 5.88 33.62 -5.23
CA ARG A 29 4.61 32.99 -4.86
C ARG A 29 3.42 33.59 -5.62
N LYS A 30 3.36 34.92 -5.71
CA LYS A 30 2.28 35.63 -6.43
C LYS A 30 2.33 35.32 -7.93
N ALA A 31 3.52 35.30 -8.53
CA ALA A 31 3.72 34.96 -9.94
C ALA A 31 3.31 33.51 -10.24
N ALA A 32 3.70 32.56 -9.38
CA ALA A 32 3.30 31.15 -9.54
C ALA A 32 1.78 30.97 -9.48
N ALA A 33 1.10 31.66 -8.55
CA ALA A 33 -0.36 31.63 -8.47
C ALA A 33 -1.03 32.24 -9.71
N ALA A 34 -0.49 33.35 -10.23
CA ALA A 34 -1.00 33.98 -11.45
C ALA A 34 -0.87 33.07 -12.68
N LEU A 35 0.29 32.44 -12.88
CA LEU A 35 0.54 31.53 -14.01
C LEU A 35 -0.44 30.34 -14.05
N ILE A 36 -0.79 29.80 -12.88
CA ILE A 36 -1.83 28.77 -12.78
C ILE A 36 -3.18 29.34 -13.23
N VAL A 37 -3.60 30.47 -12.67
CA VAL A 37 -4.94 31.06 -12.89
C VAL A 37 -5.16 31.57 -14.31
N GLU A 38 -4.14 32.17 -14.93
CA GLU A 38 -4.18 32.67 -16.32
C GLU A 38 -4.40 31.57 -17.36
N SER A 39 -4.21 30.31 -16.97
CA SER A 39 -4.42 29.15 -17.85
C SER A 39 -5.89 28.76 -18.00
N LEU A 40 -6.81 29.36 -17.24
CA LEU A 40 -8.22 28.96 -17.18
C LEU A 40 -9.15 30.08 -17.64
N GLY A 41 -10.26 29.68 -18.27
CA GLY A 41 -11.34 30.57 -18.65
C GLY A 41 -12.23 30.98 -17.47
N HIS A 42 -13.03 32.03 -17.67
CA HIS A 42 -13.94 32.57 -16.65
C HIS A 42 -14.91 31.51 -16.08
N ALA A 43 -15.44 30.62 -16.92
CA ALA A 43 -16.37 29.58 -16.50
C ALA A 43 -15.72 28.51 -15.60
N GLU A 44 -14.46 28.16 -15.85
CA GLU A 44 -13.70 27.24 -15.00
C GLU A 44 -13.38 27.88 -13.66
N LEU A 45 -12.96 29.15 -13.67
CA LEU A 45 -12.66 29.90 -12.46
C LEU A 45 -13.90 30.10 -11.57
N ALA A 46 -15.08 30.28 -12.17
CA ALA A 46 -16.34 30.34 -11.43
C ALA A 46 -16.61 29.02 -10.69
N ARG A 47 -16.49 27.87 -11.39
CA ARG A 47 -16.62 26.54 -10.75
C ARG A 47 -15.62 26.32 -9.62
N ILE A 48 -14.39 26.86 -9.77
CA ILE A 48 -13.37 26.81 -8.72
C ILE A 48 -13.79 27.64 -7.51
N ASP A 49 -14.27 28.87 -7.71
CA ASP A 49 -14.73 29.72 -6.62
C ASP A 49 -15.95 29.13 -5.88
N ASP A 50 -16.85 28.43 -6.59
CA ASP A 50 -18.01 27.76 -6.00
C ASP A 50 -17.65 26.61 -5.04
N LEU A 51 -16.43 26.07 -5.11
CA LEU A 51 -16.00 24.95 -4.24
C LEU A 51 -16.01 25.29 -2.75
N ILE A 52 -15.89 26.56 -2.40
CA ILE A 52 -15.85 27.05 -1.01
C ILE A 52 -17.17 27.69 -0.57
N VAL A 53 -18.17 27.72 -1.45
CA VAL A 53 -19.52 28.22 -1.15
C VAL A 53 -20.36 27.05 -0.68
N ASN A 54 -21.15 27.24 0.39
CA ASN A 54 -22.04 26.19 0.87
C ASN A 54 -23.06 25.82 -0.21
N ASN A 55 -23.20 24.53 -0.46
CA ASN A 55 -24.15 24.00 -1.42
C ASN A 55 -25.25 23.22 -0.69
N SER A 56 -26.51 23.55 -0.97
CA SER A 56 -27.69 22.92 -0.35
C SER A 56 -27.78 21.42 -0.58
N ASP A 57 -27.32 20.95 -1.74
CA ASP A 57 -27.41 19.54 -2.15
C ASP A 57 -26.49 18.65 -1.29
N PHE A 58 -25.39 19.22 -0.80
CA PHE A 58 -24.41 18.52 0.04
C PHE A 58 -24.53 18.85 1.53
N GLY A 59 -25.23 19.93 1.89
CA GLY A 59 -25.28 20.46 3.26
C GLY A 59 -23.95 21.06 3.76
N MET A 60 -22.98 21.24 2.85
CA MET A 60 -21.64 21.77 3.13
C MET A 60 -21.02 22.32 1.84
N THR A 61 -19.81 22.88 1.93
CA THR A 61 -19.06 23.28 0.72
C THR A 61 -18.69 22.05 -0.14
N PRO A 62 -18.72 22.14 -1.48
CA PRO A 62 -18.30 21.04 -2.35
C PRO A 62 -16.88 20.54 -2.02
N LEU A 63 -15.96 21.42 -1.66
CA LEU A 63 -14.59 21.06 -1.27
C LEU A 63 -14.57 20.13 -0.04
N ALA A 64 -15.39 20.41 0.97
CA ALA A 64 -15.50 19.57 2.16
C ALA A 64 -16.12 18.20 1.82
N TRP A 65 -17.15 18.18 0.98
CA TRP A 65 -17.79 16.94 0.52
C TRP A 65 -16.85 16.04 -0.29
N LEU A 66 -16.02 16.64 -1.15
CA LEU A 66 -15.03 15.91 -1.95
C LEU A 66 -13.95 15.24 -1.09
N ARG A 67 -13.57 15.86 0.04
CA ARG A 67 -12.60 15.31 0.98
C ARG A 67 -13.20 14.26 1.91
N ASN A 68 -14.49 14.34 2.16
CA ASN A 68 -15.18 13.47 3.10
C ASN A 68 -15.75 12.24 2.39
N PHE A 69 -14.97 11.16 2.36
CA PHE A 69 -15.40 9.86 1.84
C PHE A 69 -14.96 8.71 2.75
N GLU A 70 -15.75 7.63 2.79
CA GLU A 70 -15.43 6.44 3.55
C GLU A 70 -14.54 5.48 2.75
N GLU A 71 -13.53 4.91 3.40
CA GLU A 71 -12.60 3.96 2.78
C GLU A 71 -13.05 2.49 2.88
N ALA A 72 -14.12 2.21 3.65
CA ALA A 72 -14.61 0.85 3.84
C ALA A 72 -15.14 0.27 2.51
N PRO A 73 -14.75 -0.97 2.14
CA PRO A 73 -15.07 -1.55 0.83
C PRO A 73 -16.52 -2.03 0.75
N THR A 74 -17.45 -1.11 0.51
CA THR A 74 -18.88 -1.37 0.33
C THR A 74 -19.36 -0.87 -1.04
N THR A 75 -20.47 -1.42 -1.54
CA THR A 75 -21.05 -0.98 -2.82
C THR A 75 -21.55 0.47 -2.76
N ALA A 76 -21.97 0.94 -1.59
CA ALA A 76 -22.39 2.34 -1.41
C ALA A 76 -21.19 3.28 -1.50
N ASN A 77 -20.10 2.94 -0.80
CA ASN A 77 -18.91 3.79 -0.73
C ASN A 77 -18.20 3.90 -2.08
N ILE A 78 -18.10 2.82 -2.87
CA ILE A 78 -17.51 2.90 -4.20
C ILE A 78 -18.34 3.78 -5.13
N ASN A 79 -19.67 3.69 -5.09
CA ASN A 79 -20.54 4.54 -5.90
C ASN A 79 -20.43 6.02 -5.47
N GLY A 80 -20.34 6.29 -4.16
CA GLY A 80 -20.10 7.65 -3.64
C GLY A 80 -18.73 8.21 -4.02
N LEU A 81 -17.69 7.37 -4.12
CA LEU A 81 -16.39 7.76 -4.65
C LEU A 81 -16.45 8.07 -6.15
N LEU A 82 -17.13 7.23 -6.94
CA LEU A 82 -17.29 7.44 -8.38
C LEU A 82 -18.11 8.71 -8.68
N GLU A 83 -19.10 9.03 -7.84
CA GLU A 83 -19.86 10.29 -7.92
C GLU A 83 -18.98 11.51 -7.69
N ARG A 84 -18.17 11.51 -6.61
CA ARG A 84 -17.20 12.57 -6.34
C ARG A 84 -16.17 12.71 -7.46
N LEU A 85 -15.68 11.60 -7.97
CA LEU A 85 -14.72 11.60 -9.09
C LEU A 85 -15.33 12.21 -10.36
N ARG A 86 -16.59 11.88 -10.68
CA ARG A 86 -17.31 12.52 -11.80
C ARG A 86 -17.51 14.01 -11.58
N TYR A 87 -17.86 14.43 -10.36
CA TYR A 87 -17.99 15.85 -10.02
C TYR A 87 -16.67 16.59 -10.24
N VAL A 88 -15.56 16.07 -9.69
CA VAL A 88 -14.22 16.65 -9.83
C VAL A 88 -13.79 16.77 -11.30
N ARG A 89 -13.99 15.71 -12.09
CA ARG A 89 -13.68 15.72 -13.53
C ARG A 89 -14.57 16.67 -14.31
N GLY A 90 -15.83 16.85 -13.88
CA GLY A 90 -16.75 17.83 -14.43
C GLY A 90 -16.32 19.30 -14.24
N ILE A 91 -15.41 19.58 -13.29
CA ILE A 91 -14.81 20.92 -13.16
C ILE A 91 -13.95 21.24 -14.39
N GLY A 92 -13.32 20.23 -15.00
CA GLY A 92 -12.61 20.36 -16.28
C GLY A 92 -11.18 20.91 -16.17
N ILE A 93 -10.49 20.65 -15.06
CA ILE A 93 -9.12 21.15 -14.86
C ILE A 93 -8.10 20.20 -15.48
N ASP A 94 -7.29 20.68 -16.42
CA ASP A 94 -6.17 19.92 -16.99
C ASP A 94 -5.00 19.83 -15.98
N PRO A 95 -4.58 18.61 -15.55
CA PRO A 95 -3.43 18.43 -14.68
C PRO A 95 -2.11 19.02 -15.22
N ALA A 96 -1.96 19.19 -16.54
CA ALA A 96 -0.76 19.75 -17.17
C ALA A 96 -0.45 21.19 -16.72
N ILE A 97 -1.42 21.91 -16.15
CA ILE A 97 -1.22 23.25 -15.57
C ILE A 97 -0.16 23.23 -14.47
N GLY A 98 -0.03 22.12 -13.72
CA GLY A 98 0.98 21.98 -12.66
C GLY A 98 2.43 22.11 -13.17
N ALA A 99 2.69 21.69 -14.41
CA ALA A 99 4.03 21.71 -15.02
C ALA A 99 4.50 23.13 -15.40
N LYS A 100 3.63 24.14 -15.33
CA LYS A 100 3.98 25.55 -15.62
C LYS A 100 4.77 26.23 -14.50
N ILE A 101 4.81 25.62 -13.31
CA ILE A 101 5.54 26.13 -12.16
C ILE A 101 6.45 25.05 -11.57
N PRO A 102 7.44 25.39 -10.74
CA PRO A 102 8.28 24.39 -10.11
C PRO A 102 7.47 23.39 -9.24
N ASP A 103 7.79 22.10 -9.34
CA ASP A 103 7.05 21.01 -8.68
C ASP A 103 6.88 21.23 -7.17
N PHE A 104 7.94 21.69 -6.49
CA PHE A 104 7.89 21.94 -5.05
C PHE A 104 6.88 23.03 -4.67
N ARG A 105 6.62 24.00 -5.57
CA ARG A 105 5.61 25.05 -5.38
C ARG A 105 4.21 24.52 -5.62
N PHE A 106 4.03 23.73 -6.69
CA PHE A 106 2.75 23.08 -6.94
C PHE A 106 2.36 22.13 -5.80
N ALA A 107 3.33 21.35 -5.30
CA ALA A 107 3.15 20.49 -4.13
C ALA A 107 2.75 21.28 -2.88
N GLN A 108 3.28 22.48 -2.68
CA GLN A 108 2.84 23.37 -1.59
C GLN A 108 1.36 23.75 -1.75
N PHE A 109 0.92 24.15 -2.94
CA PHE A 109 -0.50 24.46 -3.18
C PHE A 109 -1.41 23.24 -2.99
N MET A 110 -0.99 22.05 -3.43
CA MET A 110 -1.74 20.81 -3.20
C MET A 110 -1.90 20.52 -1.71
N ARG A 111 -0.82 20.62 -0.92
CA ARG A 111 -0.87 20.41 0.53
C ARG A 111 -1.72 21.46 1.23
N GLU A 112 -1.52 22.75 0.94
CA GLU A 112 -2.34 23.84 1.50
C GLU A 112 -3.82 23.61 1.14
N GLY A 113 -4.07 23.23 -0.11
CA GLY A 113 -5.36 22.80 -0.60
C GLY A 113 -5.94 21.75 0.32
N GLY A 114 -5.31 20.59 0.45
CA GLY A 114 -5.81 19.43 1.18
C GLY A 114 -6.25 19.68 2.62
N VAL A 115 -5.65 20.65 3.33
CA VAL A 115 -5.92 20.90 4.76
C VAL A 115 -6.70 22.18 5.03
N ALA A 116 -6.67 23.17 4.13
CA ALA A 116 -7.31 24.46 4.39
C ALA A 116 -8.84 24.35 4.43
N PRO A 117 -9.51 24.84 5.49
CA PRO A 117 -10.96 24.96 5.52
C PRO A 117 -11.43 26.13 4.64
N ALA A 118 -12.70 26.10 4.23
CA ALA A 118 -13.28 27.07 3.32
C ALA A 118 -13.13 28.53 3.80
N PHE A 119 -13.38 28.80 5.08
CA PHE A 119 -13.24 30.17 5.64
C PHE A 119 -11.82 30.72 5.47
N LEU A 120 -10.80 29.88 5.67
CA LEU A 120 -9.41 30.32 5.53
C LEU A 120 -9.04 30.56 4.07
N LEU A 121 -9.56 29.74 3.16
CA LEU A 121 -9.37 29.93 1.73
C LEU A 121 -10.05 31.22 1.26
N SER A 122 -11.19 31.61 1.84
CA SER A 122 -11.85 32.88 1.56
C SER A 122 -10.97 34.10 1.88
N ASP A 123 -10.15 34.02 2.93
CA ASP A 123 -9.23 35.09 3.35
C ASP A 123 -8.00 35.24 2.44
N TYR A 124 -7.75 34.28 1.54
CA TYR A 124 -6.62 34.36 0.62
C TYR A 124 -6.88 35.41 -0.47
N SER A 125 -5.81 36.05 -0.95
CA SER A 125 -5.87 36.85 -2.17
C SER A 125 -6.41 35.99 -3.33
N LEU A 126 -7.23 36.58 -4.21
CA LEU A 126 -7.96 35.87 -5.26
C LEU A 126 -7.12 34.84 -6.05
N ASN A 127 -5.96 35.24 -6.58
CA ASN A 127 -5.12 34.32 -7.35
C ASN A 127 -4.54 33.19 -6.50
N ARG A 128 -4.14 33.48 -5.26
CA ARG A 128 -3.66 32.44 -4.32
C ARG A 128 -4.78 31.45 -4.02
N ARG A 129 -5.99 31.93 -3.71
CA ARG A 129 -7.17 31.09 -3.45
C ARG A 129 -7.44 30.14 -4.61
N ARG A 130 -7.58 30.69 -5.82
CA ARG A 130 -7.84 29.92 -7.04
C ARG A 130 -6.72 28.93 -7.34
N ALA A 131 -5.45 29.33 -7.25
CA ALA A 131 -4.32 28.43 -7.46
C ALA A 131 -4.30 27.27 -6.45
N THR A 132 -4.56 27.55 -5.16
CA THR A 132 -4.68 26.52 -4.12
C THR A 132 -5.84 25.56 -4.40
N LEU A 133 -7.00 26.06 -4.82
CA LEU A 133 -8.17 25.24 -5.15
C LEU A 133 -7.95 24.40 -6.41
N ILE A 134 -7.34 24.96 -7.45
CA ILE A 134 -6.97 24.24 -8.69
C ILE A 134 -6.04 23.08 -8.36
N ALA A 135 -4.99 23.33 -7.56
CA ALA A 135 -4.10 22.27 -7.10
C ALA A 135 -4.83 21.22 -6.25
N ALA A 136 -5.77 21.63 -5.40
CA ALA A 136 -6.59 20.71 -4.61
C ALA A 136 -7.49 19.83 -5.49
N VAL A 137 -8.08 20.37 -6.56
CA VAL A 137 -8.92 19.64 -7.51
C VAL A 137 -8.10 18.58 -8.25
N ILE A 138 -6.90 18.92 -8.73
CA ILE A 138 -5.99 17.97 -9.39
C ILE A 138 -5.56 16.86 -8.41
N ASP A 139 -5.26 17.21 -7.16
CA ASP A 139 -4.92 16.24 -6.11
C ASP A 139 -6.11 15.33 -5.77
N LEU A 140 -7.32 15.88 -5.68
CA LEU A 140 -8.55 15.13 -5.41
C LEU A 140 -8.93 14.19 -6.54
N ASP A 141 -8.78 14.58 -7.81
CA ASP A 141 -9.04 13.68 -8.95
C ASP A 141 -8.20 12.40 -8.83
N ALA A 142 -6.89 12.57 -8.62
CA ALA A 142 -5.96 11.45 -8.47
C ALA A 142 -6.28 10.59 -7.24
N ARG A 143 -6.55 11.21 -6.08
CA ARG A 143 -6.86 10.48 -4.83
C ARG A 143 -8.17 9.71 -4.92
N LEU A 144 -9.22 10.32 -5.46
CA LEU A 144 -10.53 9.68 -5.62
C LEU A 144 -10.45 8.54 -6.65
N ALA A 145 -9.70 8.73 -7.74
CA ALA A 145 -9.46 7.70 -8.75
C ALA A 145 -8.73 6.49 -8.15
N ASP A 146 -7.61 6.71 -7.44
CA ASP A 146 -6.86 5.64 -6.79
C ASP A 146 -7.70 4.94 -5.72
N GLY A 147 -8.43 5.70 -4.90
CA GLY A 147 -9.32 5.17 -3.87
C GLY A 147 -10.43 4.29 -4.44
N ALA A 148 -11.05 4.71 -5.56
CA ALA A 148 -12.09 3.92 -6.23
C ALA A 148 -11.52 2.62 -6.83
N ILE A 149 -10.33 2.63 -7.42
CA ILE A 149 -9.67 1.42 -7.93
C ILE A 149 -9.26 0.48 -6.80
N GLN A 150 -8.74 1.01 -5.68
CA GLN A 150 -8.42 0.20 -4.51
C GLN A 150 -9.68 -0.44 -3.89
N MET A 151 -10.79 0.31 -3.86
CA MET A 151 -12.06 -0.22 -3.38
C MET A 151 -12.62 -1.30 -4.30
N PHE A 152 -12.52 -1.11 -5.62
CA PHE A 152 -12.83 -2.12 -6.64
C PHE A 152 -12.02 -3.39 -6.41
N ASP A 153 -10.70 -3.26 -6.22
CA ASP A 153 -9.81 -4.39 -5.95
C ASP A 153 -10.24 -5.20 -4.72
N ARG A 154 -10.55 -4.52 -3.61
CA ARG A 154 -11.02 -5.14 -2.37
C ARG A 154 -12.39 -5.81 -2.56
N LEU A 155 -13.34 -5.13 -3.21
CA LEU A 155 -14.69 -5.66 -3.45
C LEU A 155 -14.64 -6.92 -4.30
N VAL A 156 -13.96 -6.89 -5.46
CA VAL A 156 -13.84 -8.05 -6.35
C VAL A 156 -13.07 -9.18 -5.66
N GLY A 157 -11.93 -8.88 -5.01
CA GLY A 157 -11.17 -9.87 -4.26
C GLY A 157 -11.98 -10.53 -3.13
N SER A 158 -12.86 -9.78 -2.46
CA SER A 158 -13.74 -10.31 -1.42
C SER A 158 -14.79 -11.29 -1.95
N LEU A 159 -15.26 -11.14 -3.20
CA LEU A 159 -16.19 -12.07 -3.84
C LEU A 159 -15.57 -13.45 -3.99
N PHE A 160 -14.36 -13.52 -4.54
CA PHE A 160 -13.61 -14.77 -4.71
C PHE A 160 -13.13 -15.36 -3.38
N THR A 161 -12.72 -14.50 -2.44
CA THR A 161 -12.31 -14.96 -1.09
C THR A 161 -13.47 -15.59 -0.34
N ARG A 162 -14.67 -14.99 -0.40
CA ARG A 162 -15.89 -15.56 0.20
C ARG A 162 -16.33 -16.83 -0.51
N ALA A 163 -16.23 -16.88 -1.84
CA ALA A 163 -16.51 -18.08 -2.62
C ALA A 163 -15.61 -19.25 -2.18
N ARG A 164 -14.29 -19.03 -2.08
CA ARG A 164 -13.33 -20.03 -1.59
C ARG A 164 -13.60 -20.46 -0.15
N ARG A 165 -13.84 -19.50 0.77
CA ARG A 165 -14.16 -19.81 2.17
C ARG A 165 -15.49 -20.55 2.33
N GLY A 166 -16.47 -20.27 1.48
CA GLY A 166 -17.76 -20.97 1.46
C GLY A 166 -17.62 -22.39 0.92
N ARG A 167 -16.76 -22.63 -0.08
CA ARG A 167 -16.41 -23.98 -0.53
C ARG A 167 -15.66 -24.75 0.56
N GLU A 168 -14.64 -24.15 1.17
CA GLU A 168 -13.88 -24.76 2.26
C GLU A 168 -14.81 -25.16 3.40
N ARG A 169 -15.70 -24.27 3.85
CA ARG A 169 -16.69 -24.60 4.90
C ARG A 169 -17.61 -25.75 4.50
N ARG A 170 -18.22 -25.70 3.31
CA ARG A 170 -19.07 -26.80 2.82
C ARG A 170 -18.30 -28.13 2.75
N TYR A 171 -17.03 -28.09 2.37
CA TYR A 171 -16.17 -29.28 2.34
C TYR A 171 -15.88 -29.80 3.76
N GLN A 172 -15.53 -28.91 4.70
CA GLN A 172 -15.31 -29.23 6.11
C GLN A 172 -16.58 -29.83 6.76
N ASP A 173 -17.75 -29.22 6.51
CA ASP A 173 -19.05 -29.71 6.99
C ASP A 173 -19.37 -31.10 6.40
N SER A 174 -18.81 -31.43 5.23
CA SER A 174 -19.00 -32.71 4.56
C SER A 174 -18.00 -33.79 4.99
N ILE A 175 -16.98 -33.50 5.82
CA ILE A 175 -15.90 -34.46 6.16
C ILE A 175 -16.44 -35.77 6.73
N ARG A 176 -17.46 -35.71 7.60
CA ARG A 176 -18.08 -36.91 8.16
C ARG A 176 -18.73 -37.76 7.07
N SER A 177 -19.49 -37.13 6.18
CA SER A 177 -20.12 -37.78 5.03
C SER A 177 -19.08 -38.33 4.05
N VAL A 178 -17.96 -37.63 3.82
CA VAL A 178 -16.84 -38.16 3.03
C VAL A 178 -16.29 -39.44 3.66
N GLY A 179 -16.02 -39.44 4.97
CA GLY A 179 -15.51 -40.63 5.66
C GLY A 179 -16.49 -41.80 5.69
N GLU A 180 -17.80 -41.54 5.69
CA GLU A 180 -18.84 -42.56 5.56
C GLU A 180 -18.89 -43.12 4.12
N LEU A 181 -18.85 -42.26 3.10
CA LEU A 181 -18.80 -42.65 1.69
C LEU A 181 -17.53 -43.41 1.32
N MET A 182 -16.36 -43.00 1.82
CA MET A 182 -15.09 -43.71 1.57
C MET A 182 -15.08 -45.11 2.17
N ARG A 183 -15.68 -45.31 3.36
CA ARG A 183 -15.84 -46.65 3.94
C ARG A 183 -16.81 -47.50 3.13
N LEU A 184 -17.93 -46.92 2.67
CA LEU A 184 -18.89 -47.60 1.80
C LEU A 184 -18.24 -48.05 0.48
N PHE A 185 -17.47 -47.16 -0.17
CA PHE A 185 -16.71 -47.50 -1.37
C PHE A 185 -15.60 -48.52 -1.12
N GLY A 186 -14.85 -48.39 -0.02
CA GLY A 186 -13.80 -49.35 0.34
C GLY A 186 -14.35 -50.75 0.54
N ALA A 187 -15.48 -50.89 1.23
CA ALA A 187 -16.16 -52.18 1.42
C ALA A 187 -16.75 -52.72 0.11
N THR A 188 -17.25 -51.85 -0.78
CA THR A 188 -17.72 -52.27 -2.13
C THR A 188 -16.56 -52.80 -2.98
N ILE A 189 -15.40 -52.15 -2.94
CA ILE A 189 -14.19 -52.59 -3.67
C ILE A 189 -13.67 -53.92 -3.11
N ALA A 190 -13.70 -54.09 -1.78
CA ALA A 190 -13.31 -55.34 -1.13
C ALA A 190 -14.22 -56.51 -1.55
N ALA A 191 -15.54 -56.32 -1.53
CA ALA A 191 -16.51 -57.33 -1.96
C ALA A 191 -16.33 -57.71 -3.45
N LEU A 192 -16.04 -56.74 -4.32
CA LEU A 192 -15.71 -56.99 -5.72
C LEU A 192 -14.40 -57.78 -5.87
N GLY A 193 -13.37 -57.45 -5.09
CA GLY A 193 -12.10 -58.17 -5.08
C GLY A 193 -12.28 -59.63 -4.67
N GLU A 194 -13.05 -59.89 -3.61
CA GLU A 194 -13.36 -61.23 -3.12
C GLU A 194 -14.13 -62.06 -4.15
N ALA A 195 -15.12 -61.44 -4.83
CA ALA A 195 -15.86 -62.08 -5.92
C ALA A 195 -14.93 -62.50 -7.08
N VAL A 196 -13.96 -61.65 -7.44
CA VAL A 196 -12.98 -61.93 -8.50
C VAL A 196 -11.98 -63.02 -8.08
N GLU A 197 -11.52 -63.03 -6.83
CA GLU A 197 -10.54 -63.99 -6.33
C GLU A 197 -11.13 -65.39 -6.09
N HIS A 198 -12.36 -65.47 -5.58
CA HIS A 198 -12.97 -66.72 -5.14
C HIS A 198 -14.12 -67.22 -6.05
N GLY A 199 -14.42 -66.49 -7.12
CA GLY A 199 -15.41 -66.89 -8.13
C GLY A 199 -16.88 -66.76 -7.68
N GLY A 200 -17.18 -65.87 -6.73
CA GLY A 200 -18.53 -65.61 -6.22
C GLY A 200 -19.34 -64.62 -7.06
N ASN A 201 -20.65 -64.52 -6.83
CA ASN A 201 -21.51 -63.53 -7.49
C ASN A 201 -21.24 -62.12 -6.92
N PRO A 202 -20.74 -61.16 -7.73
CA PRO A 202 -20.40 -59.83 -7.24
C PRO A 202 -21.57 -59.05 -6.64
N LEU A 203 -22.79 -59.24 -7.15
CA LEU A 203 -23.97 -58.49 -6.68
C LEU A 203 -24.45 -58.98 -5.32
N GLU A 204 -24.37 -60.29 -5.06
CA GLU A 204 -24.72 -60.88 -3.76
C GLU A 204 -23.73 -60.46 -2.68
N LEU A 205 -22.43 -60.51 -2.98
CA LEU A 205 -21.37 -60.09 -2.05
C LEU A 205 -21.40 -58.59 -1.75
N ILE A 206 -21.77 -57.75 -2.71
CA ILE A 206 -21.98 -56.31 -2.47
C ILE A 206 -23.19 -56.07 -1.57
N ASP A 207 -24.32 -56.76 -1.82
CA ASP A 207 -25.52 -56.59 -1.01
C ASP A 207 -25.27 -57.04 0.45
N GLU A 208 -24.54 -58.13 0.65
CA GLU A 208 -24.16 -58.63 1.98
C GLU A 208 -23.19 -57.69 2.71
N ALA A 209 -22.18 -57.16 2.02
CA ALA A 209 -21.15 -56.32 2.64
C ALA A 209 -21.60 -54.88 2.94
N VAL A 210 -22.40 -54.26 2.04
CA VAL A 210 -22.73 -52.83 2.12
C VAL A 210 -24.21 -52.50 1.91
N GLY A 211 -25.02 -53.44 1.39
CA GLY A 211 -26.43 -53.24 1.06
C GLY A 211 -26.62 -52.47 -0.24
N TRP A 212 -27.21 -53.11 -1.26
CA TRP A 212 -27.40 -52.58 -2.60
C TRP A 212 -28.20 -51.27 -2.60
N HIS A 213 -29.32 -51.23 -1.88
CA HIS A 213 -30.15 -50.03 -1.78
C HIS A 213 -29.43 -48.86 -1.10
N ARG A 214 -28.55 -49.15 -0.13
CA ARG A 214 -27.75 -48.14 0.56
C ARG A 214 -26.67 -47.57 -0.35
N LEU A 215 -26.01 -48.42 -1.15
CA LEU A 215 -25.02 -48.01 -2.15
C LEU A 215 -25.65 -47.11 -3.23
N VAL A 216 -26.83 -47.48 -3.74
CA VAL A 216 -27.56 -46.70 -4.75
C VAL A 216 -28.03 -45.36 -4.16
N ALA A 217 -28.55 -45.34 -2.93
CA ALA A 217 -28.97 -44.11 -2.26
C ALA A 217 -27.81 -43.13 -2.02
N ALA A 218 -26.59 -43.64 -1.82
CA ALA A 218 -25.39 -42.84 -1.65
C ALA A 218 -24.98 -42.08 -2.92
N LYS A 219 -25.44 -42.48 -4.11
CA LYS A 219 -25.09 -41.84 -5.39
C LYS A 219 -25.33 -40.33 -5.38
N SER A 220 -26.47 -39.88 -4.87
CA SER A 220 -26.81 -38.44 -4.83
C SER A 220 -25.84 -37.64 -3.95
N GLN A 221 -25.37 -38.24 -2.86
CA GLN A 221 -24.39 -37.64 -1.96
C GLN A 221 -23.01 -37.60 -2.61
N VAL A 222 -22.62 -38.67 -3.31
CA VAL A 222 -21.35 -38.73 -4.07
C VAL A 222 -21.32 -37.70 -5.19
N ASP A 223 -22.42 -37.59 -5.95
CA ASP A 223 -22.55 -36.61 -7.04
C ASP A 223 -22.43 -35.18 -6.49
N ALA A 224 -23.14 -34.86 -5.40
CA ALA A 224 -23.06 -33.54 -4.76
C ALA A 224 -21.66 -33.21 -4.23
N LEU A 225 -20.93 -34.21 -3.73
CA LEU A 225 -19.58 -34.04 -3.21
C LEU A 225 -18.54 -33.89 -4.32
N ALA A 226 -18.70 -34.62 -5.42
CA ALA A 226 -17.91 -34.48 -6.63
C ALA A 226 -18.11 -33.11 -7.28
N GLU A 227 -19.37 -32.63 -7.35
CA GLU A 227 -19.68 -31.27 -7.81
C GLU A 227 -19.03 -30.20 -6.93
N LEU A 228 -19.09 -30.36 -5.60
CA LEU A 228 -18.48 -29.43 -4.65
C LEU A 228 -16.94 -29.38 -4.79
N ALA A 229 -16.30 -30.54 -4.99
CA ALA A 229 -14.86 -30.66 -5.19
C ALA A 229 -14.41 -30.07 -6.54
N GLY A 230 -15.26 -30.18 -7.58
CA GLY A 230 -15.00 -29.66 -8.93
C GLY A 230 -15.42 -28.20 -9.18
N GLU A 231 -16.16 -27.57 -8.26
CA GLU A 231 -16.70 -26.22 -8.45
C GLU A 231 -15.58 -25.16 -8.51
N ASP A 232 -15.39 -24.56 -9.69
CA ASP A 232 -14.43 -23.47 -9.91
C ASP A 232 -14.83 -22.21 -9.12
N ALA A 233 -13.82 -21.47 -8.63
CA ALA A 233 -14.04 -20.25 -7.88
C ALA A 233 -14.85 -19.18 -8.66
N LEU A 234 -14.76 -19.17 -10.00
CA LEU A 234 -15.55 -18.30 -10.86
C LEU A 234 -17.05 -18.60 -10.77
N VAL A 235 -17.44 -19.87 -10.77
CA VAL A 235 -18.86 -20.28 -10.69
C VAL A 235 -19.43 -19.86 -9.35
N ALA A 236 -18.73 -20.19 -8.27
CA ALA A 236 -19.13 -19.81 -6.91
C ALA A 236 -19.16 -18.28 -6.71
N ALA A 237 -18.22 -17.52 -7.30
CA ALA A 237 -18.22 -16.06 -7.24
C ALA A 237 -19.40 -15.46 -8.04
N THR A 238 -19.79 -16.09 -9.15
CA THR A 238 -20.93 -15.66 -9.99
C THR A 238 -22.25 -15.71 -9.23
N GLY A 239 -22.37 -16.55 -8.18
CA GLY A 239 -23.53 -16.54 -7.28
C GLY A 239 -23.79 -15.19 -6.60
N ARG A 240 -22.78 -14.30 -6.54
CA ARG A 240 -22.89 -12.93 -5.99
C ARG A 240 -22.92 -11.84 -7.08
N TYR A 241 -23.29 -12.20 -8.31
CA TYR A 241 -23.36 -11.29 -9.46
C TYR A 241 -24.20 -10.03 -9.18
N ALA A 242 -25.30 -10.14 -8.43
CA ALA A 242 -26.12 -8.99 -8.06
C ALA A 242 -25.34 -7.92 -7.27
N THR A 243 -24.41 -8.33 -6.41
CA THR A 243 -23.53 -7.40 -5.68
C THR A 243 -22.54 -6.73 -6.62
N LEU A 244 -21.94 -7.48 -7.55
CA LEU A 244 -21.02 -6.96 -8.56
C LEU A 244 -21.70 -5.87 -9.42
N ARG A 245 -22.93 -6.15 -9.86
CA ARG A 245 -23.73 -5.26 -10.72
C ARG A 245 -24.13 -3.94 -10.09
N ARG A 246 -24.10 -3.82 -8.76
CA ARG A 246 -24.42 -2.56 -8.06
C ARG A 246 -23.39 -1.45 -8.29
N PHE A 247 -22.18 -1.79 -8.71
CA PHE A 247 -21.11 -0.80 -8.93
C PHE A 247 -20.38 -0.97 -10.26
N SER A 248 -20.36 -2.18 -10.85
CA SER A 248 -19.54 -2.43 -12.04
C SER A 248 -19.86 -1.53 -13.24
N PRO A 249 -21.13 -1.22 -13.62
CA PRO A 249 -21.35 -0.32 -14.75
C PRO A 249 -20.78 1.08 -14.49
N ALA A 250 -21.11 1.68 -13.35
CA ALA A 250 -20.62 3.01 -12.98
C ALA A 250 -19.09 3.06 -12.91
N PHE A 251 -18.45 2.01 -12.40
CA PHE A 251 -16.99 1.90 -12.35
C PHE A 251 -16.39 1.88 -13.75
N LEU A 252 -16.90 1.03 -14.64
CA LEU A 252 -16.40 0.92 -16.00
C LEU A 252 -16.61 2.21 -16.79
N ASP A 253 -17.75 2.89 -16.63
CA ASP A 253 -18.04 4.12 -17.35
C ASP A 253 -17.18 5.30 -16.85
N THR A 254 -16.76 5.29 -15.59
CA THR A 254 -15.97 6.38 -15.01
C THR A 254 -14.50 6.35 -15.46
N PHE A 255 -13.93 5.19 -15.78
CA PHE A 255 -12.50 5.05 -16.08
C PHE A 255 -12.20 4.77 -17.54
N THR A 256 -11.17 5.41 -18.09
CA THR A 256 -10.60 5.03 -19.39
C THR A 256 -9.43 4.09 -19.15
N PHE A 257 -9.59 2.82 -19.52
CA PHE A 257 -8.55 1.80 -19.37
C PHE A 257 -7.67 1.77 -20.62
N LYS A 258 -6.35 1.84 -20.40
CA LYS A 258 -5.36 1.68 -21.45
C LYS A 258 -4.53 0.42 -21.17
N ALA A 259 -4.05 -0.21 -22.24
CA ALA A 259 -3.31 -1.46 -22.17
C ALA A 259 -2.26 -1.52 -23.27
N SER A 260 -1.22 -2.34 -23.05
CA SER A 260 -0.24 -2.69 -24.07
C SER A 260 -0.29 -4.20 -24.36
N GLY A 261 0.06 -4.60 -25.58
CA GLY A 261 0.12 -6.00 -25.99
C GLY A 261 -1.14 -6.82 -25.65
N SER A 262 -0.97 -7.83 -24.78
CA SER A 262 -2.01 -8.81 -24.42
C SER A 262 -3.23 -8.22 -23.69
N GLY A 263 -3.12 -7.03 -23.08
CA GLY A 263 -4.23 -6.37 -22.39
C GLY A 263 -5.27 -5.73 -23.33
N SER A 264 -4.96 -5.57 -24.62
CA SER A 264 -5.87 -4.98 -25.63
C SER A 264 -7.20 -5.74 -25.78
N GLN A 265 -7.18 -7.07 -25.65
CA GLN A 265 -8.39 -7.91 -25.71
C GLN A 265 -9.31 -7.67 -24.51
N LEU A 266 -8.75 -7.35 -23.35
CA LEU A 266 -9.52 -7.06 -22.14
C LEU A 266 -10.20 -5.68 -22.23
N VAL A 267 -9.54 -4.68 -22.80
CA VAL A 267 -10.17 -3.38 -23.07
C VAL A 267 -11.35 -3.55 -24.05
N LYS A 268 -11.19 -4.32 -25.13
CA LYS A 268 -12.30 -4.65 -26.05
C LYS A 268 -13.47 -5.34 -25.34
N ALA A 269 -13.18 -6.30 -24.46
CA ALA A 269 -14.19 -6.97 -23.67
C ALA A 269 -14.97 -6.01 -22.74
N ILE A 270 -14.29 -5.01 -22.17
CA ILE A 270 -14.90 -3.97 -21.35
C ILE A 270 -15.84 -3.10 -22.20
N GLU A 271 -15.43 -2.69 -23.40
CA GLU A 271 -16.29 -1.92 -24.30
C GLU A 271 -17.56 -2.68 -24.68
N VAL A 272 -17.47 -4.00 -24.94
CA VAL A 272 -18.66 -4.84 -25.17
C VAL A 272 -19.61 -4.80 -23.97
N ILE A 273 -19.08 -4.86 -22.74
CA ILE A 273 -19.90 -4.77 -21.51
C ILE A 273 -20.56 -3.38 -21.40
N ARG A 274 -19.82 -2.29 -21.67
CA ARG A 274 -20.37 -0.92 -21.64
C ARG A 274 -21.51 -0.76 -22.63
N ASP A 275 -21.30 -1.15 -23.89
CA ASP A 275 -22.32 -1.07 -24.94
C ASP A 275 -23.55 -1.95 -24.60
N THR A 276 -23.32 -3.16 -24.09
CA THR A 276 -24.42 -4.04 -23.62
C THR A 276 -25.21 -3.41 -22.47
N ASN A 277 -24.53 -2.72 -21.54
CA ASN A 277 -25.17 -1.98 -20.45
C ASN A 277 -25.98 -0.79 -20.97
N ALA A 278 -25.41 0.00 -21.89
CA ALA A 278 -26.05 1.17 -22.49
C ALA A 278 -27.34 0.77 -23.23
N ARG A 279 -27.29 -0.32 -24.02
CA ARG A 279 -28.44 -0.87 -24.74
C ARG A 279 -29.44 -1.61 -23.84
N LYS A 280 -29.14 -1.80 -22.54
CA LYS A 280 -29.92 -2.62 -21.61
C LYS A 280 -30.20 -4.04 -22.14
N ALA A 281 -29.34 -4.54 -23.04
CA ALA A 281 -29.48 -5.85 -23.65
C ALA A 281 -29.31 -6.94 -22.60
N ARG A 282 -29.98 -8.08 -22.73
CA ARG A 282 -29.87 -9.20 -21.76
C ARG A 282 -28.74 -10.17 -22.10
N SER A 283 -28.49 -10.40 -23.38
CA SER A 283 -27.43 -11.26 -23.92
C SER A 283 -26.23 -10.45 -24.40
N LEU A 284 -25.08 -11.13 -24.52
CA LEU A 284 -23.88 -10.60 -25.16
C LEU A 284 -23.89 -10.92 -26.67
N PRO A 285 -23.17 -10.15 -27.50
CA PRO A 285 -22.99 -10.46 -28.92
C PRO A 285 -22.30 -11.82 -29.14
N GLU A 286 -22.43 -12.40 -30.34
CA GLU A 286 -21.61 -13.55 -30.72
C GLU A 286 -20.13 -13.13 -30.87
N GLY A 287 -19.21 -14.04 -30.54
CA GLY A 287 -17.78 -13.81 -30.72
C GLY A 287 -17.14 -12.79 -29.76
N VAL A 288 -17.67 -12.64 -28.53
CA VAL A 288 -17.04 -11.75 -27.54
C VAL A 288 -15.58 -12.12 -27.26
N PRO A 289 -14.69 -11.14 -27.01
CA PRO A 289 -13.31 -11.42 -26.64
C PRO A 289 -13.23 -12.23 -25.34
N LEU A 290 -12.39 -13.27 -25.31
CA LEU A 290 -12.14 -14.11 -24.12
C LEU A 290 -10.70 -13.91 -23.61
N PRO A 291 -10.39 -12.77 -22.94
CA PRO A 291 -9.03 -12.38 -22.52
C PRO A 291 -8.51 -13.14 -21.29
N PHE A 292 -8.96 -14.38 -21.10
CA PHE A 292 -8.66 -15.20 -19.93
C PHE A 292 -7.44 -16.09 -20.21
N ALA A 293 -6.45 -16.07 -19.31
CA ALA A 293 -5.33 -17.00 -19.36
C ALA A 293 -5.77 -18.43 -19.02
N ASN A 294 -6.72 -18.57 -18.08
CA ASN A 294 -7.27 -19.85 -17.66
C ASN A 294 -8.20 -20.43 -18.74
N ARG A 295 -7.81 -21.56 -19.33
CA ARG A 295 -8.62 -22.28 -20.34
C ARG A 295 -9.95 -22.80 -19.77
N GLN A 296 -9.99 -23.16 -18.49
CA GLN A 296 -11.21 -23.63 -17.82
C GLN A 296 -12.27 -22.51 -17.77
N TRP A 297 -11.87 -21.27 -17.53
CA TRP A 297 -12.80 -20.13 -17.52
C TRP A 297 -13.45 -19.92 -18.89
N LYS A 298 -12.70 -20.07 -19.98
CA LYS A 298 -13.26 -20.00 -21.34
C LYS A 298 -14.36 -21.03 -21.52
N ARG A 299 -14.09 -22.28 -21.12
CA ARG A 299 -15.06 -23.39 -21.21
C ARG A 299 -16.32 -23.13 -20.37
N LEU A 300 -16.15 -22.68 -19.13
CA LEU A 300 -17.27 -22.42 -18.20
C LEU A 300 -18.17 -21.26 -18.66
N ILE A 301 -17.62 -20.31 -19.41
CA ILE A 301 -18.35 -19.16 -19.93
C ILE A 301 -19.16 -19.52 -21.18
N THR A 302 -18.64 -20.42 -22.03
CA THR A 302 -19.27 -20.84 -23.29
C THR A 302 -20.07 -22.15 -23.17
N GLU A 303 -20.30 -22.61 -21.94
CA GLU A 303 -21.02 -23.85 -21.65
C GLU A 303 -22.47 -23.76 -22.18
N GLY A 304 -22.89 -24.72 -23.02
CA GLY A 304 -24.21 -24.71 -23.66
C GLY A 304 -24.29 -23.92 -24.98
N GLY A 305 -23.16 -23.53 -25.58
CA GLY A 305 -23.08 -22.92 -26.92
C GLY A 305 -23.38 -21.41 -26.96
N GLN A 306 -23.86 -20.83 -25.86
CA GLN A 306 -24.08 -19.40 -25.67
C GLN A 306 -23.17 -18.88 -24.54
N VAL A 307 -22.80 -17.61 -24.60
CA VAL A 307 -21.96 -16.98 -23.57
C VAL A 307 -22.81 -16.61 -22.36
N ASP A 308 -22.53 -17.22 -21.19
CA ASP A 308 -23.13 -16.80 -19.93
C ASP A 308 -22.59 -15.42 -19.53
N ARG A 309 -23.45 -14.41 -19.67
CA ARG A 309 -23.12 -13.03 -19.34
C ARG A 309 -22.68 -12.83 -17.89
N ARG A 310 -23.30 -13.52 -16.93
CA ARG A 310 -22.98 -13.34 -15.49
C ARG A 310 -21.58 -13.86 -15.20
N ARG A 311 -21.26 -15.04 -15.74
CA ARG A 311 -19.92 -15.63 -15.62
C ARG A 311 -18.88 -14.78 -16.36
N TYR A 312 -19.21 -14.31 -17.57
CA TYR A 312 -18.36 -13.45 -18.36
C TYR A 312 -18.03 -12.14 -17.65
N GLU A 313 -19.03 -11.36 -17.20
CA GLU A 313 -18.79 -10.10 -16.48
C GLU A 313 -17.98 -10.33 -15.20
N THR A 314 -18.27 -11.40 -14.45
CA THR A 314 -17.51 -11.75 -13.23
C THR A 314 -16.05 -12.05 -13.53
N ALA A 315 -15.79 -12.81 -14.60
CA ALA A 315 -14.44 -13.14 -15.05
C ALA A 315 -13.69 -11.90 -15.56
N ILE A 316 -14.36 -10.99 -16.28
CA ILE A 316 -13.75 -9.74 -16.76
C ILE A 316 -13.37 -8.84 -15.58
N MET A 317 -14.21 -8.70 -14.55
CA MET A 317 -13.88 -7.91 -13.36
C MET A 317 -12.69 -8.50 -12.58
N ALA A 318 -12.62 -9.83 -12.46
CA ALA A 318 -11.49 -10.51 -11.84
C ALA A 318 -10.19 -10.30 -12.65
N THR A 319 -10.27 -10.43 -13.97
CA THR A 319 -9.11 -10.25 -14.84
C THR A 319 -8.65 -8.80 -14.84
N LEU A 320 -9.58 -7.83 -14.88
CA LEU A 320 -9.28 -6.40 -14.78
C LEU A 320 -8.54 -6.07 -13.48
N ARG A 321 -9.02 -6.59 -12.36
CA ARG A 321 -8.36 -6.45 -11.05
C ARG A 321 -6.91 -6.94 -11.09
N ASP A 322 -6.68 -8.15 -11.60
CA ASP A 322 -5.34 -8.73 -11.61
C ASP A 322 -4.40 -7.99 -12.58
N ARG A 323 -4.91 -7.51 -13.72
CA ARG A 323 -4.15 -6.73 -14.69
C ARG A 323 -3.84 -5.30 -14.25
N LEU A 324 -4.71 -4.67 -13.46
CA LEU A 324 -4.44 -3.39 -12.80
C LEU A 324 -3.33 -3.56 -11.75
N ARG A 325 -3.36 -4.64 -10.96
CA ARG A 325 -2.29 -4.97 -9.99
C ARG A 325 -0.95 -5.25 -10.66
N ALA A 326 -0.97 -5.91 -11.82
CA ALA A 326 0.23 -6.24 -12.58
C ALA A 326 0.82 -5.03 -13.35
N GLY A 327 0.05 -3.95 -13.52
CA GLY A 327 0.44 -2.81 -14.36
C GLY A 327 0.25 -3.02 -15.88
N ASP A 328 -0.32 -4.17 -16.29
CA ASP A 328 -0.65 -4.47 -17.69
C ASP A 328 -1.77 -3.57 -18.24
N ILE A 329 -2.68 -3.17 -17.35
CA ILE A 329 -3.70 -2.15 -17.59
C ILE A 329 -3.40 -0.97 -16.68
N TRP A 330 -3.47 0.22 -17.25
CA TRP A 330 -3.33 1.47 -16.52
C TRP A 330 -4.50 2.41 -16.81
N VAL A 331 -4.65 3.40 -15.94
CA VAL A 331 -5.71 4.39 -15.98
C VAL A 331 -5.08 5.78 -15.90
N GLU A 332 -5.37 6.63 -16.87
CA GLU A 332 -4.88 8.02 -16.86
C GLU A 332 -5.54 8.84 -15.74
N GLY A 333 -4.80 9.82 -15.22
CA GLY A 333 -5.22 10.63 -14.06
C GLY A 333 -4.98 9.97 -12.69
N THR A 334 -4.63 8.68 -12.64
CA THR A 334 -4.28 8.00 -11.38
C THR A 334 -2.83 8.26 -10.96
N ARG A 335 -2.52 8.07 -9.67
CA ARG A 335 -1.12 8.08 -9.18
C ARG A 335 -0.58 6.68 -8.98
N ASN A 336 -1.40 5.73 -8.55
CA ASN A 336 -0.95 4.36 -8.25
C ASN A 336 -1.16 3.37 -9.40
N TYR A 337 -1.94 3.74 -10.42
CA TYR A 337 -2.31 2.86 -11.53
C TYR A 337 -2.02 3.48 -12.91
N ARG A 338 -1.05 4.40 -12.98
CA ARG A 338 -0.59 4.98 -14.27
C ARG A 338 0.40 4.03 -14.94
N ARG A 339 0.72 4.31 -16.20
CA ARG A 339 1.69 3.52 -16.96
C ARG A 339 3.04 3.50 -16.24
N PHE A 340 3.59 2.31 -16.01
CA PHE A 340 4.83 2.14 -15.24
C PHE A 340 6.00 2.99 -15.74
N ASP A 341 6.20 3.07 -17.06
CA ASP A 341 7.28 3.85 -17.67
C ASP A 341 7.24 5.35 -17.30
N THR A 342 6.09 5.87 -16.89
CA THR A 342 5.95 7.28 -16.48
C THR A 342 6.61 7.60 -15.14
N TYR A 343 6.97 6.60 -14.34
CA TYR A 343 7.75 6.78 -13.12
C TYR A 343 9.26 6.77 -13.38
N LEU A 344 9.69 6.35 -14.57
CA LEU A 344 11.10 6.21 -14.92
C LEU A 344 11.64 7.51 -15.49
N LEU A 345 12.95 7.73 -15.31
CA LEU A 345 13.66 8.79 -16.01
C LEU A 345 13.53 8.60 -17.52
N SER A 346 13.57 9.71 -18.26
CA SER A 346 13.72 9.64 -19.71
C SER A 346 15.03 8.90 -20.04
N ARG A 347 15.09 8.20 -21.18
CA ARG A 347 16.31 7.46 -21.57
C ARG A 347 17.55 8.35 -21.54
N ARG A 348 17.41 9.59 -22.01
CA ARG A 348 18.48 10.60 -22.00
C ARG A 348 18.96 10.95 -20.58
N ASP A 349 18.04 11.08 -19.63
CA ASP A 349 18.40 11.41 -18.26
C ASP A 349 18.92 10.19 -17.49
N ALA A 350 18.40 9.00 -17.81
CA ALA A 350 18.90 7.73 -17.29
C ALA A 350 20.36 7.50 -17.68
N ASP A 351 20.73 7.74 -18.95
CA ASP A 351 22.11 7.59 -19.42
C ASP A 351 23.08 8.51 -18.65
N LYS A 352 22.69 9.78 -18.41
CA LYS A 352 23.50 10.72 -17.61
C LYS A 352 23.68 10.28 -16.16
N VAL A 353 22.63 9.71 -15.56
CA VAL A 353 22.69 9.22 -14.18
C VAL A 353 23.52 7.94 -14.13
N ALA A 354 23.37 7.05 -15.11
CA ALA A 354 24.09 5.78 -15.20
C ALA A 354 25.62 5.98 -15.15
N ASP A 355 26.15 6.99 -15.84
CA ASP A 355 27.59 7.32 -15.84
C ASP A 355 28.13 7.69 -14.44
N SER A 356 27.26 8.13 -13.52
CA SER A 356 27.64 8.51 -12.15
C SER A 356 27.57 7.36 -11.14
N LEU A 357 27.04 6.20 -11.54
CA LEU A 357 26.81 5.09 -10.63
C LEU A 357 28.10 4.28 -10.42
N PRO A 358 28.42 3.88 -9.17
CA PRO A 358 29.66 3.17 -8.85
C PRO A 358 29.61 1.67 -9.19
N PHE A 359 28.76 1.24 -10.13
CA PHE A 359 28.59 -0.17 -10.49
C PHE A 359 28.36 -0.35 -12.00
N GLN A 360 28.59 -1.58 -12.49
CA GLN A 360 28.38 -1.95 -13.89
C GLN A 360 26.90 -1.77 -14.29
N THR A 361 26.63 -0.85 -15.21
CA THR A 361 25.28 -0.52 -15.70
C THR A 361 24.87 -1.36 -16.90
N ASP A 362 25.80 -2.03 -17.58
CA ASP A 362 25.45 -3.03 -18.59
C ASP A 362 24.83 -4.27 -17.91
N ALA A 363 23.55 -4.52 -18.20
CA ALA A 363 22.78 -5.56 -17.53
C ALA A 363 23.34 -6.96 -17.80
N ALA A 364 23.86 -7.22 -19.00
CA ALA A 364 24.40 -8.53 -19.36
C ALA A 364 25.72 -8.80 -18.60
N ALA A 365 26.64 -7.84 -18.61
CA ALA A 365 27.90 -7.91 -17.87
C ALA A 365 27.67 -8.02 -16.36
N TYR A 366 26.72 -7.24 -15.82
CA TYR A 366 26.34 -7.30 -14.40
C TYR A 366 25.82 -8.69 -14.02
N LEU A 367 24.88 -9.24 -14.81
CA LEU A 367 24.32 -10.57 -14.55
C LEU A 367 25.38 -11.66 -14.67
N GLU A 368 26.29 -11.55 -15.63
CA GLU A 368 27.37 -12.51 -15.80
C GLU A 368 28.34 -12.48 -14.60
N GLU A 369 28.74 -11.28 -14.14
CA GLU A 369 29.58 -11.11 -12.96
C GLU A 369 28.92 -11.69 -11.69
N ARG A 370 27.63 -11.39 -11.49
CA ARG A 370 26.85 -11.92 -10.35
C ARG A 370 26.67 -13.42 -10.43
N ALA A 371 26.42 -13.97 -11.62
CA ALA A 371 26.33 -15.42 -11.84
C ALA A 371 27.67 -16.11 -11.54
N ARG A 372 28.79 -15.58 -12.02
CA ARG A 372 30.13 -16.09 -11.70
C ARG A 372 30.42 -16.03 -10.20
N THR A 373 30.08 -14.92 -9.55
CA THR A 373 30.24 -14.76 -8.10
C THR A 373 29.39 -15.76 -7.30
N LEU A 374 28.14 -15.96 -7.71
CA LEU A 374 27.23 -16.91 -7.08
C LEU A 374 27.72 -18.35 -7.25
N ASP A 375 28.09 -18.75 -8.47
CA ASP A 375 28.64 -20.09 -8.75
C ASP A 375 29.90 -20.35 -7.94
N TRP A 376 30.83 -19.38 -7.88
CA TRP A 376 32.03 -19.49 -7.05
C TRP A 376 31.69 -19.65 -5.55
N ARG A 377 30.78 -18.83 -5.01
CA ARG A 377 30.35 -18.91 -3.60
C ARG A 377 29.68 -20.25 -3.30
N LEU A 378 28.80 -20.74 -4.17
CA LEU A 378 28.11 -22.01 -4.02
C LEU A 378 29.07 -23.20 -4.10
N ARG A 379 30.02 -23.19 -5.05
CA ARG A 379 31.06 -24.23 -5.14
C ARG A 379 31.94 -24.25 -3.90
N ARG A 380 32.35 -23.07 -3.41
CA ARG A 380 33.12 -22.93 -2.17
C ARG A 380 32.33 -23.46 -0.97
N PHE A 381 31.07 -23.05 -0.83
CA PHE A 381 30.17 -23.54 0.22
C PHE A 381 30.02 -25.06 0.17
N ALA A 382 29.70 -25.63 -1.00
CA ALA A 382 29.55 -27.06 -1.20
C ALA A 382 30.84 -27.84 -0.85
N LYS A 383 32.02 -27.31 -1.21
CA LYS A 383 33.31 -27.92 -0.84
C LYS A 383 33.53 -27.91 0.67
N GLN A 384 33.23 -26.81 1.35
CA GLN A 384 33.39 -26.71 2.81
C GLN A 384 32.37 -27.57 3.56
N LEU A 385 31.14 -27.64 3.06
CA LEU A 385 30.08 -28.50 3.60
C LEU A 385 30.45 -29.98 3.49
N LYS A 386 30.91 -30.43 2.32
CA LYS A 386 31.40 -31.81 2.11
C LYS A 386 32.60 -32.16 3.00
N ALA A 387 33.47 -31.19 3.25
CA ALA A 387 34.62 -31.36 4.12
C ALA A 387 34.29 -31.23 5.62
N ASN A 388 33.01 -31.01 5.97
CA ASN A 388 32.55 -30.74 7.34
C ASN A 388 33.32 -29.61 8.04
N ARG A 389 33.68 -28.56 7.29
CA ARG A 389 34.47 -27.40 7.74
C ARG A 389 33.62 -26.17 8.06
N LEU A 390 32.30 -26.28 7.91
CA LEU A 390 31.36 -25.20 8.26
C LEU A 390 30.85 -25.44 9.67
N ALA A 391 31.27 -24.61 10.63
CA ALA A 391 30.78 -24.69 11.99
C ALA A 391 29.27 -24.45 12.03
N GLY A 392 28.53 -25.33 12.70
CA GLY A 392 27.08 -25.21 12.86
C GLY A 392 26.25 -25.42 11.58
N VAL A 393 26.83 -25.95 10.49
CA VAL A 393 26.10 -26.22 9.25
C VAL A 393 26.30 -27.68 8.84
N ALA A 394 25.20 -28.42 8.74
CA ALA A 394 25.22 -29.82 8.31
C ALA A 394 24.18 -30.08 7.22
N LEU A 395 24.41 -31.10 6.39
CA LEU A 395 23.44 -31.59 5.43
C LEU A 395 23.03 -33.01 5.84
N GLU A 396 21.80 -33.17 6.31
CA GLU A 396 21.26 -34.46 6.75
C GLU A 396 20.00 -34.80 5.95
N ARG A 397 19.99 -35.95 5.25
CA ARG A 397 18.83 -36.41 4.44
C ARG A 397 18.34 -35.32 3.48
N ASP A 398 19.27 -34.71 2.74
CA ASP A 398 19.03 -33.58 1.82
C ASP A 398 18.40 -32.33 2.46
N ARG A 399 18.46 -32.21 3.79
CA ARG A 399 18.04 -31.02 4.52
C ARG A 399 19.24 -30.31 5.14
N LEU A 400 19.34 -29.01 4.85
CA LEU A 400 20.33 -28.15 5.47
C LEU A 400 19.90 -27.88 6.92
N LYS A 401 20.71 -28.31 7.88
CA LYS A 401 20.56 -27.98 9.29
C LYS A 401 21.54 -26.87 9.66
N LEU A 402 21.00 -25.80 10.23
CA LEU A 402 21.75 -24.70 10.80
C LEU A 402 21.61 -24.78 12.32
N GLN A 403 22.73 -24.91 13.03
CA GLN A 403 22.76 -24.81 14.48
C GLN A 403 22.46 -23.34 14.85
N PRO A 404 21.49 -23.08 15.74
CA PRO A 404 21.28 -21.74 16.27
C PRO A 404 22.59 -21.23 16.88
N MET A 405 22.95 -19.98 16.58
CA MET A 405 24.10 -19.37 17.21
C MET A 405 23.84 -19.27 18.73
N PRO A 406 24.74 -19.79 19.58
CA PRO A 406 24.61 -19.60 21.02
C PRO A 406 24.71 -18.10 21.33
N ALA A 407 24.01 -17.67 22.38
CA ALA A 407 24.18 -16.32 22.89
C ALA A 407 25.64 -16.10 23.26
N ILE A 408 26.25 -15.06 22.70
CA ILE A 408 27.64 -14.70 22.98
C ILE A 408 27.76 -13.79 24.21
N THR A 409 26.63 -13.37 24.79
CA THR A 409 26.57 -12.48 25.94
C THR A 409 27.06 -13.23 27.19
N PRO A 410 28.15 -12.78 27.84
CA PRO A 410 28.63 -13.42 29.06
C PRO A 410 27.69 -13.11 30.24
N PRO A 411 27.58 -14.00 31.25
CA PRO A 411 26.72 -13.78 32.42
C PRO A 411 27.00 -12.47 33.17
N GLU A 412 28.26 -12.02 33.19
CA GLU A 412 28.68 -10.75 33.79
C GLU A 412 28.07 -9.54 33.06
N ALA A 413 27.88 -9.63 31.74
CA ALA A 413 27.22 -8.59 30.96
C ALA A 413 25.72 -8.55 31.26
N GLU A 414 25.05 -9.70 31.41
CA GLU A 414 23.63 -9.74 31.83
C GLU A 414 23.42 -9.20 33.26
N ALA A 415 24.40 -9.43 34.16
CA ALA A 415 24.38 -8.84 35.49
C ALA A 415 24.60 -7.32 35.46
N LEU A 416 25.47 -6.84 34.58
CA LEU A 416 25.71 -5.41 34.37
C LEU A 416 24.48 -4.72 33.76
N ASP A 417 23.87 -5.31 32.74
CA ASP A 417 22.66 -4.81 32.07
C ASP A 417 21.53 -4.55 33.07
N ARG A 418 21.21 -5.55 33.90
CA ARG A 418 20.22 -5.40 34.98
C ARG A 418 20.57 -4.30 36.00
N ARG A 419 21.85 -4.10 36.30
CA ARG A 419 22.30 -3.01 37.20
C ARG A 419 22.14 -1.65 36.54
N LEU A 420 22.46 -1.53 35.26
CA LEU A 420 22.29 -0.30 34.50
C LEU A 420 20.81 0.06 34.37
N ASP A 421 19.96 -0.92 34.04
CA ASP A 421 18.50 -0.74 34.00
C ASP A 421 17.93 -0.26 35.34
N ALA A 422 18.42 -0.79 36.45
CA ALA A 422 18.00 -0.37 37.78
C ALA A 422 18.41 1.07 38.15
N LEU A 423 19.40 1.65 37.46
CA LEU A 423 19.82 3.04 37.64
C LEU A 423 19.00 4.02 36.80
N LEU A 424 18.26 3.53 35.78
CA LEU A 424 17.45 4.39 34.93
C LEU A 424 16.21 4.91 35.69
N PRO A 425 16.00 6.23 35.76
CA PRO A 425 14.84 6.79 36.43
C PRO A 425 13.55 6.46 35.67
N ARG A 426 12.46 6.26 36.41
CA ARG A 426 11.12 6.18 35.82
C ARG A 426 10.64 7.59 35.49
N VAL A 427 10.77 8.00 34.22
CA VAL A 427 10.35 9.32 33.73
C VAL A 427 9.02 9.24 32.98
N ARG A 428 8.26 10.35 32.97
CA ARG A 428 7.06 10.45 32.13
C ARG A 428 7.49 10.61 30.68
N ILE A 429 6.80 9.94 29.74
CA ILE A 429 7.10 10.07 28.30
C ILE A 429 7.04 11.53 27.81
N THR A 430 6.16 12.34 28.42
CA THR A 430 6.05 13.78 28.12
C THR A 430 7.30 14.56 28.51
N GLU A 431 7.92 14.25 29.66
CA GLU A 431 9.17 14.87 30.11
C GLU A 431 10.34 14.44 29.21
N LEU A 432 10.40 13.14 28.88
CA LEU A 432 11.42 12.61 27.97
C LEU A 432 11.37 13.31 26.60
N LEU A 433 10.18 13.52 26.05
CA LEU A 433 10.03 14.21 24.77
C LEU A 433 10.49 15.67 24.83
N VAL A 434 10.21 16.38 25.94
CA VAL A 434 10.70 17.76 26.14
C VAL A 434 12.22 17.77 26.24
N GLU A 435 12.81 16.87 27.03
CA GLU A 435 14.27 16.80 27.18
C GLU A 435 14.95 16.49 25.83
N VAL A 436 14.42 15.54 25.06
CA VAL A 436 14.93 15.22 23.71
C VAL A 436 14.75 16.43 22.77
N ALA A 437 13.64 17.16 22.88
CA ALA A 437 13.42 18.37 22.08
C ALA A 437 14.44 19.46 22.39
N GLU A 438 14.77 19.68 23.66
CA GLU A 438 15.78 20.66 24.10
C GLU A 438 17.19 20.25 23.64
N ARG A 439 17.53 18.95 23.75
CA ARG A 439 18.85 18.44 23.37
C ARG A 439 19.10 18.45 21.86
N THR A 440 18.08 18.17 21.07
CA THR A 440 18.23 17.96 19.61
C THR A 440 17.69 19.11 18.76
N GLY A 441 16.80 19.95 19.31
CA GLY A 441 16.11 21.00 18.58
C GLY A 441 15.07 20.50 17.58
N PHE A 442 14.67 19.21 17.62
CA PHE A 442 13.86 18.58 16.57
C PHE A 442 12.52 19.28 16.32
N LEU A 443 11.97 19.98 17.32
CA LEU A 443 10.70 20.71 17.19
C LEU A 443 10.74 21.79 16.10
N SER A 444 11.93 22.33 15.81
CA SER A 444 12.14 23.31 14.74
C SER A 444 11.90 22.74 13.34
N ALA A 445 11.81 21.42 13.17
CA ALA A 445 11.43 20.78 11.91
C ALA A 445 9.92 20.87 11.63
N PHE A 446 9.09 21.03 12.65
CA PHE A 446 7.64 21.16 12.49
C PHE A 446 7.27 22.61 12.17
N ARG A 447 7.35 22.94 10.88
CA ARG A 447 7.06 24.29 10.35
C ARG A 447 5.64 24.39 9.81
N ASP A 448 4.98 25.53 10.03
CA ASP A 448 3.66 25.84 9.44
C ASP A 448 3.74 25.78 7.91
N LEU A 449 2.83 25.02 7.30
CA LEU A 449 2.81 24.76 5.87
C LEU A 449 2.74 26.03 4.98
N ARG A 450 2.15 27.13 5.48
CA ARG A 450 1.93 28.37 4.71
C ARG A 450 3.10 29.35 4.89
N SER A 451 3.45 29.60 6.14
CA SER A 451 4.37 30.64 6.55
C SER A 451 5.81 30.13 6.69
N GLY A 452 5.98 28.84 7.01
CA GLY A 452 7.25 28.25 7.38
C GLY A 452 7.73 28.67 8.77
N LYS A 453 6.84 29.18 9.63
CA LYS A 453 7.17 29.57 11.01
C LYS A 453 7.11 28.37 11.95
N GLU A 454 7.83 28.46 13.06
CA GLU A 454 7.65 27.56 14.21
C GLU A 454 6.31 27.80 14.89
N HIS A 455 5.84 26.79 15.62
CA HIS A 455 4.61 26.88 16.41
C HIS A 455 4.87 27.68 17.70
N ASP A 456 4.03 28.66 18.01
CA ASP A 456 4.19 29.50 19.22
C ASP A 456 4.08 28.70 20.53
N ASN A 457 3.39 27.55 20.50
CA ASN A 457 3.27 26.61 21.61
C ASN A 457 3.89 25.23 21.26
N PRO A 458 5.12 24.92 21.67
CA PRO A 458 5.77 23.64 21.37
C PRO A 458 5.06 22.43 21.99
N HIS A 459 4.34 22.60 23.11
CA HIS A 459 3.61 21.50 23.74
C HIS A 459 2.44 21.01 22.90
N ALA A 460 1.84 21.86 22.05
CA ALA A 460 0.82 21.43 21.10
C ALA A 460 1.38 20.45 20.06
N ILE A 461 2.62 20.68 19.60
CA ILE A 461 3.31 19.78 18.67
C ILE A 461 3.59 18.44 19.36
N LEU A 462 4.12 18.47 20.58
CA LEU A 462 4.40 17.26 21.36
C LEU A 462 3.14 16.44 21.65
N ALA A 463 2.04 17.10 22.03
CA ALA A 463 0.76 16.43 22.24
C ALA A 463 0.21 15.81 20.94
N ALA A 464 0.33 16.52 19.81
CA ALA A 464 -0.08 15.97 18.52
C ALA A 464 0.78 14.76 18.10
N ILE A 465 2.11 14.81 18.32
CA ILE A 465 3.02 13.67 18.09
C ILE A 465 2.63 12.47 18.98
N LEU A 466 2.34 12.71 20.26
CA LEU A 466 1.86 11.66 21.17
C LEU A 466 0.52 11.09 20.72
N ALA A 467 -0.39 11.90 20.18
CA ALA A 467 -1.68 11.43 19.69
C ALA A 467 -1.52 10.42 18.55
N ASP A 468 -0.61 10.71 17.62
CA ASP A 468 -0.25 9.83 16.51
C ASP A 468 0.48 8.57 16.99
N GLY A 469 1.46 8.72 17.88
CA GLY A 469 2.27 7.62 18.39
C GLY A 469 1.52 6.65 19.31
N SER A 470 0.50 7.11 20.03
CA SER A 470 -0.30 6.30 20.96
C SER A 470 -1.62 5.79 20.39
N ASN A 471 -1.97 6.19 19.15
CA ASN A 471 -3.27 5.90 18.53
C ASN A 471 -4.47 6.31 19.42
N LEU A 472 -4.28 7.33 20.27
CA LEU A 472 -5.31 7.84 21.17
C LEU A 472 -6.32 8.73 20.43
N GLY A 473 -5.86 9.39 19.35
CA GLY A 473 -6.61 10.38 18.59
C GLY A 473 -6.61 11.76 19.26
N LEU A 474 -6.79 12.81 18.46
CA LEU A 474 -6.64 14.21 18.89
C LEU A 474 -7.63 14.62 19.99
N GLU A 475 -8.87 14.14 19.94
CA GLU A 475 -9.91 14.50 20.92
C GLU A 475 -9.59 13.97 22.32
N ARG A 476 -9.26 12.67 22.42
CA ARG A 476 -8.87 12.06 23.69
C ARG A 476 -7.53 12.61 24.19
N MET A 477 -6.61 12.94 23.28
CA MET A 477 -5.36 13.60 23.65
C MET A 477 -5.60 14.98 24.25
N ALA A 478 -6.50 15.78 23.67
CA ALA A 478 -6.88 17.08 24.25
C ALA A 478 -7.47 16.92 25.65
N ASN A 479 -8.36 15.94 25.87
CA ASN A 479 -8.92 15.67 27.19
C ASN A 479 -7.89 15.15 28.22
N ALA A 480 -6.80 14.55 27.75
CA ALA A 480 -5.72 14.02 28.58
C ALA A 480 -4.56 15.01 28.79
N SER A 481 -4.61 16.20 28.17
CA SER A 481 -3.54 17.18 28.18
C SER A 481 -4.01 18.50 28.80
N ASP A 482 -3.21 19.05 29.71
CA ASP A 482 -3.44 20.39 30.25
C ASP A 482 -2.92 21.45 29.27
N GLY A 483 -3.71 22.50 29.02
CA GLY A 483 -3.28 23.67 28.24
C GLY A 483 -3.39 23.58 26.71
N VAL A 484 -3.98 22.51 26.17
CA VAL A 484 -4.27 22.38 24.73
C VAL A 484 -5.71 21.90 24.48
N SER A 485 -6.46 22.67 23.70
CA SER A 485 -7.80 22.29 23.26
C SER A 485 -7.78 21.38 22.03
N TYR A 486 -8.87 20.66 21.78
CA TYR A 486 -9.03 19.88 20.55
C TYR A 486 -8.86 20.74 19.30
N ALA A 487 -9.43 21.96 19.27
CA ALA A 487 -9.31 22.86 18.12
C ALA A 487 -7.84 23.25 17.86
N GLN A 488 -7.06 23.51 18.91
CA GLN A 488 -5.63 23.78 18.79
C GLN A 488 -4.86 22.55 18.30
N LEU A 489 -5.14 21.34 18.81
CA LEU A 489 -4.47 20.12 18.35
C LEU A 489 -4.83 19.78 16.90
N ALA A 490 -6.09 19.93 16.51
CA ALA A 490 -6.54 19.73 15.13
C ALA A 490 -5.86 20.72 14.17
N TRP A 491 -5.75 22.00 14.58
CA TRP A 491 -5.01 22.99 13.81
C TRP A 491 -3.52 22.65 13.72
N THR A 492 -2.89 22.33 14.85
CA THR A 492 -1.48 21.97 14.93
C THR A 492 -1.18 20.77 14.03
N HIS A 493 -1.95 19.69 14.16
CA HIS A 493 -1.81 18.48 13.37
C HIS A 493 -1.93 18.78 11.87
N ASN A 494 -2.95 19.54 11.44
CA ASN A 494 -3.18 19.79 10.02
C ASN A 494 -2.15 20.73 9.37
N TRP A 495 -1.57 21.66 10.13
CA TRP A 495 -0.70 22.71 9.58
C TRP A 495 0.79 22.50 9.82
N TYR A 496 1.16 21.72 10.85
CA TYR A 496 2.54 21.53 11.28
C TYR A 496 3.00 20.08 11.21
N LEU A 497 2.11 19.08 11.28
CA LEU A 497 2.49 17.68 11.17
C LEU A 497 2.36 17.23 9.70
N SER A 498 3.43 16.64 9.19
CA SER A 498 3.49 16.06 7.84
C SER A 498 4.56 14.97 7.82
N PRO A 499 4.47 13.98 6.90
CA PRO A 499 5.51 12.97 6.75
C PRO A 499 6.91 13.58 6.58
N GLU A 500 7.01 14.70 5.86
CA GLU A 500 8.27 15.42 5.64
C GLU A 500 8.81 16.04 6.94
N ASN A 501 7.94 16.65 7.75
CA ASN A 501 8.35 17.24 9.04
C ASN A 501 8.74 16.16 10.05
N TYR A 502 8.03 15.01 10.07
CA TYR A 502 8.42 13.86 10.88
C TYR A 502 9.79 13.31 10.47
N GLN A 503 10.02 13.18 9.17
CA GLN A 503 11.30 12.69 8.64
C GLN A 503 12.45 13.64 8.97
N ALA A 504 12.22 14.96 8.84
CA ALA A 504 13.21 15.97 9.23
C ALA A 504 13.50 15.95 10.74
N ALA A 505 12.47 15.87 11.58
CA ALA A 505 12.61 15.75 13.02
C ALA A 505 13.37 14.46 13.42
N LEU A 506 13.03 13.34 12.80
CA LEU A 506 13.71 12.06 13.03
C LEU A 506 15.19 12.15 12.63
N GLY A 507 15.50 12.79 11.50
CA GLY A 507 16.88 13.02 11.07
C GLY A 507 17.70 13.81 12.10
N MET A 508 17.10 14.82 12.73
CA MET A 508 17.77 15.59 13.80
C MET A 508 18.03 14.73 15.05
N ILE A 509 17.06 13.90 15.45
CA ILE A 509 17.22 12.97 16.58
C ILE A 509 18.30 11.92 16.28
N VAL A 510 18.28 11.34 15.09
CA VAL A 510 19.25 10.33 14.64
C VAL A 510 20.66 10.92 14.58
N ALA A 511 20.83 12.13 14.04
CA ALA A 511 22.11 12.81 14.00
C ALA A 511 22.68 13.04 15.42
N ALA A 512 21.85 13.59 16.31
CA ALA A 512 22.26 13.80 17.70
C ALA A 512 22.60 12.49 18.43
N HIS A 513 21.88 11.40 18.14
CA HIS A 513 22.19 10.07 18.68
C HIS A 513 23.53 9.56 18.15
N HIS A 514 23.79 9.68 16.84
CA HIS A 514 25.07 9.28 16.22
C HIS A 514 26.27 10.04 16.78
N ASP A 515 26.09 11.31 17.17
CA ASP A 515 27.15 12.13 17.76
C ASP A 515 27.51 11.73 19.21
N LEU A 516 26.69 10.91 19.88
CA LEU A 516 27.00 10.42 21.22
C LEU A 516 28.26 9.52 21.18
N PRO A 517 29.28 9.77 22.00
CA PRO A 517 30.52 8.98 21.97
C PRO A 517 30.33 7.48 22.13
N PHE A 518 29.28 7.06 22.86
CA PHE A 518 29.00 5.66 23.15
C PHE A 518 28.59 4.84 21.92
N THR A 519 27.96 5.46 20.92
CA THR A 519 27.47 4.75 19.72
C THR A 519 28.58 4.06 18.93
N ARG A 520 29.80 4.60 19.00
CA ARG A 520 31.01 4.05 18.38
C ARG A 520 31.39 2.66 18.89
N HIS A 521 30.85 2.22 20.04
CA HIS A 521 31.03 0.86 20.54
C HIS A 521 30.14 -0.16 19.83
N TRP A 522 29.08 0.27 19.15
CA TRP A 522 28.14 -0.60 18.46
C TRP A 522 28.49 -0.83 16.99
N GLY A 523 29.04 0.19 16.33
CA GLY A 523 29.35 0.16 14.92
C GLY A 523 30.14 1.38 14.47
N ALA A 524 30.33 1.49 13.16
CA ALA A 524 31.03 2.62 12.54
C ALA A 524 30.07 3.72 12.05
N GLY A 525 28.75 3.49 12.10
CA GLY A 525 27.73 4.42 11.61
C GLY A 525 27.47 4.29 10.11
N THR A 526 28.09 3.31 9.44
CA THR A 526 28.11 3.15 7.98
C THR A 526 27.27 1.98 7.49
N SER A 527 26.70 1.21 8.40
CA SER A 527 25.95 0.00 8.08
C SER A 527 24.54 0.09 8.65
N SER A 528 23.59 -0.60 8.02
CA SER A 528 22.21 -0.63 8.48
C SER A 528 21.56 -1.98 8.26
N SER A 529 20.45 -2.24 8.95
CA SER A 529 19.62 -3.41 8.72
C SER A 529 18.13 -3.07 8.73
N SER A 530 17.32 -3.94 8.13
CA SER A 530 15.86 -3.84 8.24
C SER A 530 15.18 -5.20 8.38
N ASP A 531 14.09 -5.21 9.15
CA ASP A 531 13.27 -6.39 9.40
C ASP A 531 11.80 -6.02 9.62
N GLY A 532 10.90 -6.94 9.27
CA GLY A 532 9.46 -6.86 9.46
C GLY A 532 9.02 -7.57 10.74
N GLN A 533 8.63 -6.80 11.75
CA GLN A 533 8.10 -7.33 13.01
C GLN A 533 6.57 -7.41 12.96
N PHE A 534 5.98 -8.56 13.30
CA PHE A 534 4.53 -8.75 13.33
C PHE A 534 3.96 -8.41 14.71
N PHE A 535 2.97 -7.52 14.73
CA PHE A 535 2.23 -7.12 15.92
C PHE A 535 0.77 -7.57 15.79
N ARG A 536 0.29 -8.32 16.78
CA ARG A 536 -1.10 -8.77 16.87
C ARG A 536 -2.02 -7.57 17.16
N SER A 537 -3.16 -7.51 16.49
CA SER A 537 -4.16 -6.46 16.70
C SER A 537 -5.41 -7.04 17.34
N GLY A 538 -5.87 -6.45 18.45
CA GLY A 538 -7.10 -6.85 19.12
C GLY A 538 -8.40 -6.41 18.42
N ARG A 539 -8.34 -5.66 17.31
CA ARG A 539 -9.54 -5.11 16.62
C ARG A 539 -9.44 -5.22 15.09
N ASN A 540 -10.47 -5.82 14.47
CA ASN A 540 -10.70 -5.93 13.02
C ASN A 540 -10.99 -4.59 12.29
N ARG A 541 -10.56 -3.44 12.82
CA ARG A 541 -11.04 -2.12 12.37
C ARG A 541 -10.03 -1.28 11.58
N SER A 542 -8.76 -1.68 11.45
CA SER A 542 -7.82 -0.97 10.57
C SER A 542 -7.72 -1.66 9.21
N ALA A 543 -7.61 -0.88 8.13
CA ALA A 543 -7.48 -1.37 6.76
C ALA A 543 -6.20 -2.19 6.49
N ALA A 544 -5.26 -2.20 7.45
CA ALA A 544 -4.01 -2.95 7.41
C ALA A 544 -4.02 -4.22 8.29
N ALA A 545 -5.03 -4.40 9.15
CA ALA A 545 -5.14 -5.57 10.02
C ALA A 545 -5.71 -6.75 9.22
N ASP A 546 -4.81 -7.52 8.61
CA ASP A 546 -5.14 -8.74 7.88
C ASP A 546 -4.65 -9.98 8.62
N ILE A 547 -5.25 -11.13 8.31
CA ILE A 547 -4.79 -12.43 8.81
C ILE A 547 -3.70 -12.93 7.86
N ASN A 548 -2.49 -13.14 8.39
CA ASN A 548 -1.44 -13.86 7.68
C ASN A 548 -1.22 -15.23 8.33
N ALA A 549 -1.45 -16.29 7.56
CA ALA A 549 -1.29 -17.68 8.01
C ALA A 549 0.11 -18.00 8.57
N LYS A 550 1.16 -17.26 8.18
CA LYS A 550 2.51 -17.37 8.76
C LYS A 550 2.55 -17.03 10.26
N TYR A 551 1.68 -16.11 10.72
CA TYR A 551 1.69 -15.59 12.09
C TYR A 551 0.47 -16.03 12.92
N GLY A 552 -0.34 -16.95 12.38
CA GLY A 552 -1.52 -17.51 13.05
C GLY A 552 -2.85 -17.06 12.47
N SER A 553 -3.93 -17.30 13.23
CA SER A 553 -5.31 -16.96 12.85
C SER A 553 -5.75 -15.56 13.31
N GLU A 554 -4.94 -14.91 14.15
CA GLU A 554 -5.22 -13.57 14.67
C GLU A 554 -4.81 -12.50 13.66
N PRO A 555 -5.63 -11.46 13.46
CA PRO A 555 -5.28 -10.33 12.62
C PRO A 555 -4.13 -9.55 13.23
N GLY A 556 -3.27 -9.00 12.39
CA GLY A 556 -2.18 -8.15 12.85
C GLY A 556 -1.67 -7.25 11.75
N LEU A 557 -0.64 -6.48 12.09
CA LEU A 557 0.10 -5.63 11.17
C LEU A 557 1.58 -5.95 11.30
N LYS A 558 2.35 -5.62 10.26
CA LYS A 558 3.81 -5.64 10.36
C LYS A 558 4.32 -4.22 10.45
N ILE A 559 5.33 -4.00 11.27
CA ILE A 559 6.14 -2.78 11.26
C ILE A 559 7.48 -3.17 10.68
N TYR A 560 7.79 -2.59 9.53
CA TYR A 560 9.07 -2.73 8.87
C TYR A 560 9.98 -1.59 9.33
N SER A 561 11.03 -1.92 10.07
CA SER A 561 11.91 -0.94 10.71
C SER A 561 13.31 -1.00 10.13
N HIS A 562 13.96 0.16 10.04
CA HIS A 562 15.33 0.33 9.58
C HIS A 562 16.19 0.86 10.72
N LEU A 563 17.30 0.18 10.98
CA LEU A 563 18.19 0.44 12.10
C LEU A 563 19.62 0.64 11.58
N SER A 564 20.29 1.69 12.04
CA SER A 564 21.74 1.84 11.83
C SER A 564 22.54 0.92 12.77
N ASP A 565 23.79 0.65 12.45
CA ASP A 565 24.74 -0.05 13.35
C ASP A 565 25.10 0.76 14.62
N HIS A 566 24.71 2.04 14.68
CA HIS A 566 24.65 2.83 15.91
C HIS A 566 23.31 2.67 16.68
N PHE A 567 22.48 1.69 16.35
CA PHE A 567 21.18 1.42 16.97
C PHE A 567 20.16 2.58 16.91
N ALA A 568 20.36 3.55 16.01
CA ALA A 568 19.35 4.57 15.73
C ALA A 568 18.36 4.05 14.69
N SER A 569 17.06 4.07 15.01
CA SER A 569 16.00 3.81 14.05
C SER A 569 15.78 5.03 13.18
N PHE A 570 15.91 4.89 11.87
CA PHE A 570 15.81 6.00 10.91
C PHE A 570 14.63 5.87 9.96
N GLY A 571 13.85 4.79 10.08
CA GLY A 571 12.65 4.59 9.27
C GLY A 571 11.80 3.46 9.83
N SER A 572 10.49 3.69 9.86
CA SER A 572 9.50 2.67 10.21
C SER A 572 8.28 2.80 9.31
N ARG A 573 7.77 1.68 8.80
CA ARG A 573 6.58 1.63 7.96
C ARG A 573 5.63 0.54 8.44
N ILE A 574 4.36 0.93 8.62
CA ILE A 574 3.29 -0.03 8.87
C ILE A 574 2.90 -0.65 7.53
N MET A 575 2.82 -1.97 7.48
CA MET A 575 2.39 -2.73 6.32
C MET A 575 1.33 -3.77 6.72
N SER A 576 0.48 -4.17 5.75
CA SER A 576 -0.46 -5.28 5.97
C SER A 576 0.34 -6.53 6.35
N ALA A 577 -0.24 -7.34 7.22
CA ALA A 577 0.33 -8.63 7.58
C ALA A 577 0.71 -9.47 6.34
N THR A 578 -0.06 -9.35 5.25
CA THR A 578 0.10 -10.13 4.02
C THR A 578 0.98 -9.49 2.95
N ALA A 579 1.42 -8.24 3.16
CA ALA A 579 2.27 -7.54 2.21
C ALA A 579 3.68 -8.15 2.16
N GLY A 580 4.28 -8.12 0.97
CA GLY A 580 5.69 -8.48 0.78
C GLY A 580 6.61 -7.38 1.35
N GLU A 581 7.70 -7.77 1.99
CA GLU A 581 8.63 -6.85 2.67
C GLU A 581 9.62 -6.15 1.71
N ALA A 582 9.90 -6.78 0.56
CA ALA A 582 10.86 -6.29 -0.43
C ALA A 582 10.72 -4.80 -0.83
N PRO A 583 9.53 -4.28 -1.17
CA PRO A 583 9.40 -2.85 -1.51
C PRO A 583 9.73 -1.92 -0.33
N TYR A 584 9.46 -2.35 0.90
CA TYR A 584 9.67 -1.53 2.11
C TYR A 584 11.16 -1.38 2.47
N VAL A 585 12.02 -2.30 2.02
CA VAL A 585 13.48 -2.17 2.15
C VAL A 585 13.94 -0.85 1.54
N LEU A 586 13.55 -0.59 0.30
CA LEU A 586 13.95 0.59 -0.46
C LEU A 586 13.31 1.87 0.09
N ASP A 587 12.05 1.80 0.53
CA ASP A 587 11.35 2.97 1.07
C ASP A 587 12.10 3.58 2.26
N GLY A 588 12.56 2.79 3.22
CA GLY A 588 13.28 3.33 4.38
C GLY A 588 14.69 3.81 4.05
N LEU A 589 15.35 3.24 3.03
CA LEU A 589 16.64 3.75 2.57
C LEU A 589 16.50 5.07 1.81
N MET A 590 15.52 5.18 0.91
CA MET A 590 15.31 6.39 0.11
C MET A 590 14.71 7.54 0.91
N LEU A 591 13.84 7.24 1.88
CA LEU A 591 13.12 8.24 2.66
C LEU A 591 13.75 8.46 4.04
N GLY A 592 14.32 7.44 4.68
CA GLY A 592 14.81 7.56 6.07
C GLY A 592 16.31 7.86 6.19
N ALA A 593 17.12 7.36 5.26
CA ALA A 593 18.58 7.35 5.42
C ALA A 593 19.32 8.62 4.94
N GLY A 594 18.60 9.65 4.50
CA GLY A 594 19.18 10.75 3.68
C GLY A 594 20.38 11.51 4.29
N ALA A 595 20.57 11.46 5.61
CA ALA A 595 21.71 12.07 6.30
C ALA A 595 22.75 11.06 6.83
N LEU A 596 22.50 9.76 6.68
CA LEU A 596 23.38 8.71 7.18
C LEU A 596 24.38 8.27 6.10
N PRO A 597 25.67 8.10 6.43
CA PRO A 597 26.71 7.67 5.49
C PRO A 597 26.67 6.14 5.27
N LEU A 598 25.51 5.61 4.88
CA LEU A 598 25.32 4.16 4.74
C LEU A 598 26.00 3.64 3.47
N HIS A 599 26.87 2.65 3.63
CA HIS A 599 27.56 1.94 2.54
C HIS A 599 26.95 0.56 2.28
N GLU A 600 26.36 -0.04 3.31
CA GLU A 600 25.78 -1.38 3.24
C GLU A 600 24.48 -1.48 4.03
N HIS A 601 23.60 -2.35 3.55
CA HIS A 601 22.31 -2.62 4.15
C HIS A 601 22.01 -4.12 4.17
N TYR A 602 21.67 -4.61 5.36
CA TYR A 602 21.37 -6.01 5.61
C TYR A 602 19.86 -6.22 5.76
N THR A 603 19.28 -7.03 4.88
CA THR A 603 17.87 -7.41 4.99
C THR A 603 17.75 -8.75 5.71
N ALA A 604 16.95 -8.83 6.77
CA ALA A 604 16.66 -10.09 7.46
C ALA A 604 15.64 -10.96 6.68
N LEU A 605 15.91 -11.25 5.41
CA LEU A 605 14.99 -12.02 4.55
C LEU A 605 14.94 -13.53 4.88
N LEU A 606 15.78 -14.04 5.80
CA LEU A 606 16.08 -15.48 5.90
C LEU A 606 16.17 -16.08 7.32
N GLN A 607 15.63 -15.44 8.36
CA GLN A 607 15.58 -16.07 9.69
C GLN A 607 14.18 -16.03 10.27
N LYS A 608 13.42 -17.10 10.05
CA LYS A 608 12.31 -17.65 10.86
C LYS A 608 11.50 -18.59 9.95
N SER A 609 12.11 -19.71 9.59
CA SER A 609 11.40 -20.90 9.07
C SER A 609 11.25 -21.90 10.20
#